data_AF-A0A8J4BX02-F1
#
_entry.id   AF-A0A8J4BX02-F1
#
_cell.length_a   1.000
_cell.length_b   1.000
_cell.length_c   1.000
_cell.angle_alpha   90.00
_cell.angle_beta   90.00
_cell.angle_gamma   90.00
#
_symmetry.space_group_name_H-M   'P 1'
#
loop_
_entity.id
_entity.type
_entity.pdbx_description
1 polymer ?
#
loop_
_entity_poly.entity_id
_entity_poly.type
_entity_poly.pdbx_seq_one_letter_code
_entity_poly.pdbx_strand_id
1 'polypeptide(L)'
;MLGDGCPTQSLTGPLGASRWGPAQKHHVPAPPSPPPPPPPTKDCQEFSGFIASPKADHNGDDIARIPGLTMAAKACLQAPMCKGFNSNGYIKKAAAPLVSASTCFYTKILT
;
A
#
# COMPACT_ATOMS: atom_id res chain seq x y z
N MET A 1 -1.37 -40.73 36.25
CA MET A 1 -1.62 -40.23 34.87
C MET A 1 -2.65 -39.13 35.01
N LEU A 2 -2.27 -37.90 34.63
CA LEU A 2 -3.01 -36.63 34.76
C LEU A 2 -4.40 -36.72 34.09
N GLY A 3 -5.49 -36.02 34.44
CA GLY A 3 -5.78 -34.93 35.38
C GLY A 3 -7.15 -34.35 34.95
N ASP A 4 -8.07 -34.18 35.93
CA ASP A 4 -9.17 -33.20 36.08
C ASP A 4 -9.94 -32.71 34.82
N GLY A 5 -11.27 -32.76 34.70
CA GLY A 5 -12.37 -32.73 35.66
C GLY A 5 -13.47 -31.85 35.04
N CYS A 6 -14.63 -32.40 34.68
CA CYS A 6 -15.76 -31.65 34.14
C CYS A 6 -16.91 -31.67 35.15
N PRO A 7 -17.21 -30.58 35.88
CA PRO A 7 -18.40 -30.54 36.70
C PRO A 7 -19.57 -29.90 35.96
N THR A 8 -20.56 -30.75 35.74
CA THR A 8 -21.98 -30.46 35.57
C THR A 8 -22.48 -29.53 36.69
N GLN A 9 -23.17 -28.44 36.35
CA GLN A 9 -24.08 -27.72 37.27
C GLN A 9 -25.33 -27.34 36.46
N SER A 10 -26.36 -28.19 36.48
CA SER A 10 -27.56 -28.12 37.34
C SER A 10 -28.42 -26.87 37.11
N LEU A 11 -29.56 -27.11 36.45
CA LEU A 11 -30.62 -26.17 36.12
C LEU A 11 -31.51 -25.91 37.34
N THR A 12 -31.66 -24.64 37.75
CA THR A 12 -32.72 -24.24 38.69
C THR A 12 -33.22 -22.81 38.41
N GLY A 13 -34.36 -22.71 37.68
CA GLY A 13 -35.39 -21.65 37.69
C GLY A 13 -35.09 -20.24 37.12
N PRO A 14 -36.12 -19.38 36.94
CA PRO A 14 -37.39 -19.54 36.23
C PRO A 14 -37.50 -18.60 34.99
N LEU A 15 -38.56 -18.78 34.19
CA LEU A 15 -38.95 -17.93 33.06
C LEU A 15 -39.00 -16.43 33.44
N GLY A 16 -38.32 -15.55 32.72
CA GLY A 16 -38.40 -14.10 32.98
C GLY A 16 -37.60 -13.21 32.04
N ALA A 17 -38.33 -12.51 31.17
CA ALA A 17 -38.12 -11.14 30.69
C ALA A 17 -36.74 -10.65 30.22
N SER A 18 -36.73 -10.14 28.97
CA SER A 18 -35.86 -9.12 28.40
C SER A 18 -34.88 -8.41 29.34
N ARG A 19 -33.58 -8.52 29.07
CA ARG A 19 -32.59 -7.50 29.45
C ARG A 19 -31.71 -7.15 28.26
N TRP A 20 -32.22 -6.25 27.44
CA TRP A 20 -31.38 -5.37 26.63
C TRP A 20 -30.59 -4.49 27.61
N GLY A 21 -29.32 -4.85 27.86
CA GLY A 21 -28.37 -3.94 28.50
C GLY A 21 -27.90 -2.88 27.49
N PRO A 22 -27.49 -1.68 27.93
CA PRO A 22 -26.90 -0.73 27.01
C PRO A 22 -25.60 -1.33 26.44
N ALA A 23 -25.47 -1.32 25.11
CA ALA A 23 -24.21 -1.62 24.45
C ALA A 23 -23.15 -0.65 24.98
N GLN A 24 -22.24 -1.14 25.83
CA GLN A 24 -21.06 -0.38 26.20
C GLN A 24 -20.25 -0.17 24.93
N LYS A 25 -20.28 1.06 24.40
CA LYS A 25 -19.38 1.52 23.34
C LYS A 25 -17.97 1.49 23.91
N HIS A 26 -17.34 0.33 23.88
CA HIS A 26 -15.90 0.25 24.00
C HIS A 26 -15.37 0.99 22.77
N HIS A 27 -14.99 2.25 22.97
CA HIS A 27 -14.33 3.05 21.95
C HIS A 27 -13.03 2.34 21.62
N VAL A 28 -13.05 1.53 20.57
CA VAL A 28 -11.82 1.04 19.96
C VAL A 28 -11.11 2.29 19.44
N PRO A 29 -9.90 2.61 19.91
CA PRO A 29 -9.15 3.71 19.34
C PRO A 29 -8.98 3.46 17.84
N ALA A 30 -9.18 4.50 17.03
CA ALA A 30 -8.87 4.40 15.61
C ALA A 30 -7.39 3.97 15.46
N PRO A 31 -7.07 3.11 14.48
CA PRO A 31 -5.67 2.81 14.17
C PRO A 31 -4.91 4.12 13.88
N PRO A 32 -3.61 4.18 14.21
CA PRO A 32 -2.82 5.37 13.92
C PRO A 32 -2.85 5.66 12.42
N SER A 33 -2.98 6.94 12.07
CA SER A 33 -2.90 7.40 10.69
C SER A 33 -1.61 6.88 10.03
N PRO A 34 -1.62 6.53 8.72
CA PRO A 34 -0.39 6.21 8.02
C PRO A 34 0.59 7.39 8.12
N PRO A 35 1.92 7.13 8.11
CA PRO A 35 2.90 8.19 8.15
C PRO A 35 2.71 9.14 6.96
N PRO A 36 2.97 10.45 7.13
CA PRO A 36 2.94 11.37 6.01
C PRO A 36 3.90 10.89 4.91
N PRO A 37 3.58 11.11 3.63
CA PRO A 37 4.51 10.81 2.55
C PRO A 37 5.86 11.50 2.82
N PRO A 38 6.99 10.90 2.42
CA PRO A 38 8.30 11.50 2.63
C PRO A 38 8.32 12.91 2.02
N PRO A 39 9.02 13.88 2.67
CA PRO A 39 9.17 15.21 2.11
C PRO A 39 9.79 15.10 0.72
N PRO A 40 9.34 15.88 -0.28
CA PRO A 40 9.87 15.82 -1.63
C PRO A 40 11.36 16.11 -1.58
N THR A 41 12.19 15.08 -1.76
CA THR A 41 13.62 15.27 -1.97
C THR A 41 13.73 16.02 -3.30
N LYS A 42 14.35 17.21 -3.26
CA LYS A 42 14.39 18.21 -4.36
C LYS A 42 14.92 17.69 -5.71
N ASP A 43 15.34 16.43 -5.79
CA ASP A 43 15.90 15.79 -6.97
C ASP A 43 14.85 15.20 -7.92
N CYS A 44 13.66 14.83 -7.43
CA CYS A 44 12.60 14.21 -8.24
C CYS A 44 11.21 14.76 -7.90
N GLN A 45 10.34 14.83 -8.92
CA GLN A 45 8.94 15.22 -8.72
C GLN A 45 8.15 14.03 -8.18
N GLU A 46 7.49 14.20 -7.03
CA GLU A 46 6.66 13.14 -6.45
C GLU A 46 5.38 12.88 -7.26
N PHE A 47 4.99 11.60 -7.35
CA PHE A 47 3.72 11.17 -7.93
C PHE A 47 3.00 10.18 -7.00
N SER A 48 1.71 10.40 -6.78
CA SER A 48 0.88 9.46 -6.04
C SER A 48 0.89 8.09 -6.72
N GLY A 49 1.08 7.02 -5.93
CA GLY A 49 1.20 5.65 -6.42
C GLY A 49 2.62 5.24 -6.86
N PHE A 50 3.63 6.10 -6.64
CA PHE A 50 5.02 5.82 -6.99
C PHE A 50 5.98 6.14 -5.85
N ILE A 51 7.13 5.45 -5.86
CA ILE A 51 8.32 5.79 -5.07
C ILE A 51 9.37 6.30 -6.04
N ALA A 52 9.84 7.54 -5.85
CA ALA A 52 10.89 8.13 -6.67
C ALA A 52 12.29 7.67 -6.23
N SER A 53 13.16 7.38 -7.21
CA SER A 53 14.58 7.08 -7.03
C SER A 53 15.39 8.05 -7.89
N PRO A 54 16.16 8.97 -7.29
CA PRO A 54 16.98 9.92 -8.04
C PRO A 54 18.16 9.23 -8.72
N LYS A 55 18.60 9.79 -9.85
CA LYS A 55 19.77 9.34 -10.62
C LYS A 55 19.70 7.86 -10.98
N ALA A 56 18.52 7.39 -11.34
CA ALA A 56 18.23 5.99 -11.58
C ALA A 56 17.45 5.78 -12.90
N ASP A 57 17.67 4.63 -13.52
CA ASP A 57 16.85 4.10 -14.60
C ASP A 57 16.83 2.55 -14.58
N HIS A 58 15.97 1.94 -15.39
CA HIS A 58 16.05 0.51 -15.73
C HIS A 58 16.19 0.36 -17.24
N ASN A 59 17.11 -0.49 -17.72
CA ASN A 59 17.43 -0.60 -19.15
C ASN A 59 16.77 -1.83 -19.81
N GLY A 60 16.43 -1.70 -21.09
CA GLY A 60 16.08 -2.84 -21.95
C GLY A 60 14.63 -3.31 -21.88
N ASP A 61 13.75 -2.57 -21.22
CA ASP A 61 12.38 -3.00 -20.91
C ASP A 61 11.31 -1.91 -21.14
N ASP A 62 11.65 -0.91 -21.95
CA ASP A 62 10.71 0.15 -22.35
C ASP A 62 9.48 -0.45 -23.06
N ILE A 63 8.29 -0.02 -22.65
CA ILE A 63 7.02 -0.36 -23.29
C ILE A 63 6.70 0.70 -24.36
N ALA A 64 6.79 1.96 -23.96
CA ALA A 64 6.49 3.12 -24.79
C ALA A 64 7.12 4.38 -24.17
N ARG A 65 7.28 5.41 -25.00
CA ARG A 65 7.63 6.75 -24.54
C ARG A 65 6.42 7.66 -24.58
N ILE A 66 5.99 8.13 -23.41
CA ILE A 66 4.85 9.03 -23.26
C ILE A 66 5.36 10.47 -23.12
N PRO A 67 4.87 11.44 -23.92
CA PRO A 67 5.29 12.82 -23.81
C PRO A 67 4.81 13.42 -22.49
N GLY A 68 5.75 13.92 -21.68
CA GLY A 68 5.45 14.60 -20.43
C GLY A 68 5.34 13.66 -19.23
N LEU A 69 5.91 14.12 -18.11
CA LEU A 69 6.08 13.31 -16.90
C LEU A 69 4.75 12.87 -16.28
N THR A 70 3.81 13.80 -16.14
CA THR A 70 2.48 13.53 -15.58
C THR A 70 1.66 12.55 -16.44
N MET A 71 1.81 12.61 -17.77
CA MET A 71 1.13 11.67 -18.67
C MET A 71 1.76 10.28 -18.57
N ALA A 72 3.09 10.18 -18.47
CA ALA A 72 3.78 8.91 -18.24
C ALA A 72 3.34 8.24 -16.92
N ALA A 73 3.23 9.01 -15.83
CA ALA A 73 2.71 8.51 -14.56
C ALA A 73 1.30 7.93 -14.69
N LYS A 74 0.38 8.67 -15.30
CA LYS A 74 -1.00 8.22 -15.55
C LYS A 74 -1.03 6.96 -16.42
N ALA A 75 -0.27 6.94 -17.52
CA ALA A 75 -0.18 5.78 -18.41
C ALA A 75 0.34 4.53 -17.67
N CYS A 76 1.36 4.68 -16.83
CA CYS A 76 1.91 3.57 -16.06
C CYS A 76 0.93 3.04 -15.01
N LEU A 77 0.13 3.91 -14.37
CA LEU A 77 -0.92 3.46 -13.45
C LEU A 77 -1.99 2.61 -14.15
N GLN A 78 -2.39 3.00 -15.36
CA GLN A 78 -3.42 2.30 -16.15
C GLN A 78 -2.91 1.01 -16.83
N ALA A 79 -1.62 0.89 -17.10
CA ALA A 79 -1.04 -0.29 -17.74
C ALA A 79 -0.68 -1.38 -16.70
N PRO A 80 -1.30 -2.58 -16.75
CA PRO A 80 -0.99 -3.66 -15.78
C PRO A 80 0.46 -4.16 -15.85
N MET A 81 1.04 -4.12 -17.06
CA MET A 81 2.42 -4.52 -17.31
C MET A 81 3.45 -3.47 -16.89
N CYS A 82 3.04 -2.22 -16.64
CA CYS A 82 3.96 -1.18 -16.24
C CYS A 82 4.33 -1.32 -14.76
N LYS A 83 5.63 -1.38 -14.49
CA LYS A 83 6.19 -1.46 -13.13
C LYS A 83 6.88 -0.16 -12.72
N GLY A 84 7.18 0.73 -13.65
CA GLY A 84 7.70 2.06 -13.36
C GLY A 84 7.86 2.90 -14.62
N PHE A 85 8.33 4.13 -14.46
CA PHE A 85 8.68 5.01 -15.57
C PHE A 85 9.86 5.90 -15.18
N ASN A 86 10.56 6.47 -16.16
CA ASN A 86 11.63 7.44 -15.89
C ASN A 86 11.24 8.88 -16.26
N SER A 87 12.05 9.85 -15.83
CA SER A 87 11.78 11.28 -16.06
C SER A 87 11.80 11.72 -17.53
N ASN A 88 12.26 10.86 -18.44
CA ASN A 88 12.22 11.07 -19.89
C ASN A 88 10.92 10.59 -20.54
N GLY A 89 10.01 10.01 -19.74
CA GLY A 89 8.68 9.56 -20.15
C GLY A 89 8.61 8.10 -20.62
N TYR A 90 9.68 7.32 -20.46
CA TYR A 90 9.65 5.89 -20.81
C TYR A 90 8.95 5.11 -19.70
N ILE A 91 7.83 4.46 -20.03
CA ILE A 91 7.15 3.51 -19.13
C ILE A 91 7.75 2.11 -19.33
N LYS A 92 7.93 1.36 -18.24
CA LYS A 92 8.83 0.20 -18.19
C LYS A 92 8.19 -1.05 -17.58
N LYS A 93 8.63 -2.24 -18.01
CA LYS A 93 8.09 -3.54 -17.57
C LYS A 93 8.72 -4.05 -16.27
N ALA A 94 9.82 -3.47 -15.82
CA ALA A 94 10.55 -3.80 -14.62
C ALA A 94 10.91 -2.52 -13.84
N ALA A 95 11.18 -2.70 -12.56
CA ALA A 95 11.55 -1.63 -11.64
C ALA A 95 12.80 -1.96 -10.81
N ALA A 96 13.41 -3.12 -11.07
CA ALA A 96 14.64 -3.57 -10.44
C ALA A 96 15.31 -4.65 -11.31
N PRO A 97 16.66 -4.73 -11.31
CA PRO A 97 17.59 -3.82 -10.64
C PRO A 97 17.69 -2.46 -11.35
N LEU A 98 17.85 -1.37 -10.58
CA LEU A 98 18.08 -0.04 -11.15
C LEU A 98 19.56 0.17 -11.44
N VAL A 99 19.85 0.96 -12.47
CA VAL A 99 21.19 1.42 -12.85
C VAL A 99 21.33 2.92 -12.62
N SER A 100 22.56 3.39 -12.43
CA SER A 100 22.84 4.83 -12.33
C SER A 100 22.52 5.54 -13.65
N ALA A 101 21.81 6.66 -13.56
CA ALA A 101 21.40 7.47 -14.71
C ALA A 101 21.33 8.97 -14.33
N SER A 102 21.05 9.82 -15.31
CA SER A 102 20.76 11.26 -15.11
C SER A 102 19.26 11.55 -14.97
N THR A 103 18.44 10.52 -14.78
CA THR A 103 16.97 10.60 -14.67
C THR A 103 16.48 10.26 -13.27
N CYS A 104 15.23 10.60 -12.99
CA CYS A 104 14.49 9.98 -11.89
C CYS A 104 13.78 8.74 -12.38
N PHE A 105 13.82 7.67 -11.60
CA PHE A 105 12.99 6.49 -11.83
C PHE A 105 11.84 6.47 -10.82
N TYR A 106 10.63 6.13 -11.27
CA TYR A 106 9.42 6.10 -10.47
C TYR A 106 8.88 4.69 -10.45
N THR A 107 9.08 3.99 -9.34
CA THR A 107 8.61 2.61 -9.14
C THR A 107 7.15 2.62 -8.72
N LYS A 108 6.30 1.88 -9.44
CA LYS A 108 4.87 1.76 -9.13
C LYS A 108 4.70 0.97 -7.83
N ILE A 109 3.96 1.52 -6.88
CA ILE A 109 3.58 0.81 -5.66
C ILE A 109 2.54 -0.23 -6.04
N LEU A 110 2.82 -1.50 -5.74
CA LEU A 110 1.82 -2.56 -5.90
C LEU A 110 0.81 -2.41 -4.76
N THR A 111 -0.42 -2.07 -5.12
CA THR A 111 -1.58 -2.06 -4.21
C THR A 111 -2.45 -3.27 -4.46
#